data_AF-G2GND8-F1
#
_entry.id   AF-G2GND8-F1
#
_cell.length_a   1.000
_cell.length_b   1.000
_cell.length_c   1.000
_cell.angle_alpha   90.00
_cell.angle_beta   90.00
_cell.angle_gamma   90.00
#
_symmetry.space_group_name_H-M   'P 1'
#
loop_
_entity.id
_entity.type
_entity.pdbx_description
1 polymer ?
#
loop_
_entity_poly.entity_id
_entity_poly.type
_entity_poly.pdbx_seq_one_letter_code
_entity_poly.pdbx_strand_id
1 'polypeptide(L)'
;MTAAPSHTDRARSFDAAAGQYAANRPSYPPALLDTVEELAGRPLTGARVIDVGAGTGISTALLHDRGARVLAVEPGAGMAAQFRRGHPGLPLVRGSGDALPLASACADFVTYAQSWHWTDPAHSVPEALRVLRPGGALALWWNTTPLDIPWHAAQAERIAHRFGPHPAVDHDGSGAHAALADPSRRLAFSRREVRWSRRVPLAVHLANIGSHSLLLVQSPGAAAAFLDEERELLLGTFPDGVVEETYDVDLLVATTP
;
A
#
# COMPACT_ATOMS: atom_id res chain seq x y z
N MET A 1 -15.28 -26.06 -1.45
CA MET A 1 -14.25 -25.40 -2.27
C MET A 1 -14.82 -24.10 -2.80
N THR A 2 -14.63 -23.00 -2.08
CA THR A 2 -14.98 -21.66 -2.56
C THR A 2 -13.83 -21.13 -3.39
N ALA A 3 -14.10 -20.81 -4.67
CA ALA A 3 -13.12 -20.25 -5.59
C ALA A 3 -12.55 -18.93 -5.03
N ALA A 4 -11.26 -18.68 -5.27
CA ALA A 4 -10.64 -17.41 -4.92
C ALA A 4 -11.36 -16.26 -5.66
N PRO A 5 -11.73 -15.16 -4.96
CA PRO A 5 -12.44 -14.06 -5.59
C PRO A 5 -11.61 -13.38 -6.68
N SER A 6 -12.27 -13.00 -7.78
CA SER A 6 -11.63 -12.37 -8.93
C SER A 6 -11.12 -10.95 -8.61
N HIS A 7 -10.18 -10.44 -9.41
CA HIS A 7 -9.63 -9.08 -9.24
C HIS A 7 -10.74 -8.01 -9.23
N THR A 8 -11.80 -8.20 -10.02
CA THR A 8 -12.95 -7.29 -10.11
C THR A 8 -13.83 -7.31 -8.85
N ASP A 9 -13.92 -8.44 -8.16
CA ASP A 9 -14.73 -8.56 -6.93
C ASP A 9 -14.03 -7.89 -5.74
N ARG A 10 -12.70 -7.95 -5.71
CA ARG A 10 -11.88 -7.24 -4.72
C ARG A 10 -11.89 -5.72 -4.94
N ALA A 11 -11.85 -5.26 -6.19
CA ALA A 11 -11.96 -3.82 -6.48
C ALA A 11 -13.30 -3.22 -6.01
N ARG A 12 -14.41 -3.96 -6.17
CA ARG A 12 -15.74 -3.53 -5.73
C ARG A 12 -15.91 -3.48 -4.20
N SER A 13 -15.25 -4.36 -3.45
CA SER A 13 -15.32 -4.31 -1.99
C SER A 13 -14.61 -3.08 -1.40
N PHE A 14 -13.54 -2.61 -2.06
CA PHE A 14 -12.87 -1.36 -1.69
C PHE A 14 -13.75 -0.12 -1.90
N ASP A 15 -14.56 -0.08 -2.96
CA ASP A 15 -15.47 1.06 -3.22
C ASP A 15 -16.52 1.25 -2.11
N ALA A 16 -17.01 0.16 -1.51
CA ALA A 16 -17.95 0.20 -0.39
C ALA A 16 -17.29 0.56 0.96
N ALA A 17 -16.01 0.20 1.13
CA ALA A 17 -15.26 0.40 2.38
C ALA A 17 -14.32 1.62 2.37
N ALA A 18 -14.26 2.40 1.28
CA ALA A 18 -13.27 3.44 1.07
C ALA A 18 -13.19 4.50 2.20
N GLY A 19 -14.32 4.80 2.85
CA GLY A 19 -14.34 5.72 4.00
C GLY A 19 -13.68 5.14 5.25
N GLN A 20 -13.95 3.87 5.56
CA GLN A 20 -13.29 3.16 6.67
C GLN A 20 -11.81 2.93 6.36
N TYR A 21 -11.48 2.68 5.09
CA TYR A 21 -10.10 2.54 4.64
C TYR A 21 -9.29 3.81 4.90
N ALA A 22 -9.80 4.98 4.49
CA ALA A 22 -9.14 6.26 4.69
C ALA A 22 -8.89 6.58 6.18
N ALA A 23 -9.81 6.18 7.07
CA ALA A 23 -9.74 6.56 8.47
C ALA A 23 -8.78 5.70 9.31
N ASN A 24 -8.51 4.46 8.90
CA ASN A 24 -7.86 3.47 9.77
C ASN A 24 -6.53 2.92 9.24
N ARG A 25 -6.28 3.02 7.93
CA ARG A 25 -5.03 2.53 7.33
C ARG A 25 -3.82 3.31 7.86
N PRO A 26 -2.67 2.64 8.08
CA PRO A 26 -1.43 3.31 8.42
C PRO A 26 -0.95 4.21 7.29
N SER A 27 -0.34 5.33 7.69
CA SER A 27 0.44 6.20 6.82
C SER A 27 1.82 5.58 6.56
N TYR A 28 2.81 6.42 6.25
CA TYR A 28 4.23 6.04 6.13
C TYR A 28 5.11 7.03 6.91
N PRO A 29 6.29 6.60 7.39
CA PRO A 29 7.19 7.46 8.14
C PRO A 29 7.89 8.45 7.20
N PRO A 30 8.26 9.67 7.66
CA PRO A 30 9.06 10.61 6.86
C PRO A 30 10.35 10.00 6.30
N ALA A 31 11.00 9.11 7.08
CA ALA A 31 12.21 8.38 6.70
C ALA A 31 12.04 7.53 5.42
N LEU A 32 10.81 7.14 5.07
CA LEU A 32 10.55 6.47 3.80
C LEU A 32 10.92 7.38 2.62
N LEU A 33 10.47 8.64 2.64
CA LEU A 33 10.71 9.57 1.53
C LEU A 33 12.18 9.99 1.46
N ASP A 34 12.86 10.11 2.61
CA ASP A 34 14.31 10.31 2.64
C ASP A 34 15.04 9.15 1.95
N THR A 35 14.61 7.91 2.22
CA THR A 35 15.19 6.69 1.61
C THR A 35 14.87 6.60 0.12
N VAL A 36 13.68 7.01 -0.31
CA VAL A 36 13.32 7.10 -1.75
C VAL A 36 14.26 8.07 -2.48
N GLU A 37 14.51 9.25 -1.92
CA GLU A 37 15.40 10.25 -2.51
C GLU A 37 16.85 9.76 -2.56
N GLU A 38 17.33 9.10 -1.50
CA GLU A 38 18.66 8.49 -1.43
C GLU A 38 18.85 7.45 -2.54
N LEU A 39 17.95 6.46 -2.63
CA LEU A 39 18.06 5.37 -3.60
C LEU A 39 17.85 5.85 -5.04
N ALA A 40 16.99 6.85 -5.26
CA ALA A 40 16.78 7.43 -6.58
C ALA A 40 17.90 8.40 -6.99
N GLY A 41 18.75 8.85 -6.05
CA GLY A 41 19.79 9.84 -6.27
C GLY A 41 19.24 11.21 -6.67
N ARG A 42 18.01 11.55 -6.27
CA ARG A 42 17.33 12.80 -6.66
C ARG A 42 16.23 13.20 -5.68
N PRO A 43 15.99 14.50 -5.47
CA PRO A 43 14.98 14.98 -4.53
C PRO A 43 13.55 14.83 -5.08
N LEU A 44 12.57 14.66 -4.19
CA LEU A 44 11.15 14.74 -4.50
C LEU A 44 10.66 16.19 -4.60
N THR A 45 11.29 17.11 -3.87
CA THR A 45 10.93 18.54 -3.92
C THR A 45 11.03 19.08 -5.35
N GLY A 46 9.90 19.59 -5.87
CA GLY A 46 9.76 20.11 -7.22
C GLY A 46 9.63 19.04 -8.32
N ALA A 47 9.82 17.76 -7.99
CA ALA A 47 9.72 16.65 -8.94
C ALA A 47 8.27 16.37 -9.36
N ARG A 48 8.07 15.92 -10.59
CA ARG A 48 6.79 15.43 -11.10
C ARG A 48 6.60 13.97 -10.72
N VAL A 49 5.68 13.69 -9.81
CA VAL A 49 5.44 12.34 -9.29
C VAL A 49 4.09 11.84 -9.78
N ILE A 50 4.06 10.65 -10.35
CA ILE A 50 2.81 9.94 -10.67
C ILE A 50 2.58 8.90 -9.59
N ASP A 51 1.55 9.09 -8.76
CA ASP A 51 1.19 8.16 -7.70
C ASP A 51 0.10 7.21 -8.18
N VAL A 52 0.45 5.97 -8.46
CA VAL A 52 -0.40 4.99 -9.14
C VAL A 52 -1.07 4.04 -8.16
N GLY A 53 -2.38 3.85 -8.31
CA GLY A 53 -3.20 3.20 -7.31
C GLY A 53 -3.26 4.03 -6.03
N ALA A 54 -3.42 5.35 -6.18
CA ALA A 54 -3.39 6.33 -5.09
C ALA A 54 -4.47 6.09 -4.01
N GLY A 55 -5.51 5.31 -4.33
CA GLY A 55 -6.57 4.95 -3.40
C GLY A 55 -7.26 6.18 -2.85
N THR A 56 -7.17 6.36 -1.53
CA THR A 56 -7.75 7.50 -0.82
C THR A 56 -6.81 8.70 -0.68
N GLY A 57 -5.55 8.59 -1.12
CA GLY A 57 -4.59 9.69 -1.20
C GLY A 57 -3.51 9.74 -0.11
N ILE A 58 -3.37 8.69 0.71
CA ILE A 58 -2.40 8.64 1.83
C ILE A 58 -0.97 8.95 1.35
N SER A 59 -0.46 8.22 0.35
CA SER A 59 0.87 8.45 -0.23
C SER A 59 0.96 9.78 -0.99
N THR A 60 -0.09 10.11 -1.76
CA THR A 60 -0.14 11.33 -2.55
C THR A 60 0.02 12.58 -1.68
N ALA A 61 -0.64 12.62 -0.53
CA ALA A 61 -0.55 13.73 0.42
C ALA A 61 0.88 13.88 0.97
N LEU A 62 1.51 12.78 1.38
CA LEU A 62 2.91 12.81 1.88
C LEU A 62 3.88 13.31 0.81
N LEU A 63 3.74 12.85 -0.43
CA LEU A 63 4.56 13.27 -1.56
C LEU A 63 4.36 14.78 -1.85
N HIS A 64 3.12 15.25 -1.82
CA HIS A 64 2.80 16.66 -1.98
C HIS A 64 3.40 17.51 -0.87
N ASP A 65 3.28 17.08 0.39
CA ASP A 65 3.81 17.80 1.56
C ASP A 65 5.35 17.81 1.59
N ARG A 66 6.00 16.80 0.98
CA ARG A 66 7.45 16.78 0.68
C ARG A 66 7.85 17.79 -0.42
N GLY A 67 6.88 18.44 -1.06
CA GLY A 67 7.07 19.46 -2.08
C GLY A 67 7.04 18.94 -3.52
N ALA A 68 6.60 17.71 -3.75
CA ALA A 68 6.45 17.18 -5.10
C ALA A 68 5.21 17.72 -5.82
N ARG A 69 5.27 17.75 -7.16
CA ARG A 69 4.13 18.02 -8.04
C ARG A 69 3.48 16.69 -8.39
N VAL A 70 2.52 16.27 -7.56
CA VAL A 70 1.94 14.93 -7.64
C VAL A 70 0.71 14.91 -8.55
N LEU A 71 0.61 13.89 -9.41
CA LEU A 71 -0.61 13.49 -10.11
C LEU A 71 -0.99 12.08 -9.65
N ALA A 72 -2.15 11.95 -9.02
CA ALA A 72 -2.68 10.66 -8.63
C ALA A 72 -3.38 9.95 -9.80
N VAL A 73 -3.21 8.63 -9.88
CA VAL A 73 -3.90 7.74 -10.83
C VAL A 73 -4.64 6.66 -10.03
N GLU A 74 -5.96 6.57 -10.19
CA GLU A 74 -6.78 5.62 -9.41
C GLU A 74 -7.87 4.93 -10.26
N PRO A 75 -7.88 3.58 -10.35
CA PRO A 75 -8.86 2.81 -11.11
C PRO A 75 -10.21 2.57 -10.42
N GLY A 76 -10.33 2.69 -9.09
CA GLY A 76 -11.56 2.48 -8.29
C GLY A 76 -12.38 3.75 -8.06
N ALA A 77 -13.67 3.76 -8.45
CA ALA A 77 -14.45 5.00 -8.51
C ALA A 77 -14.80 5.53 -7.11
N GLY A 78 -15.04 4.62 -6.16
CA GLY A 78 -15.28 4.95 -4.75
C GLY A 78 -14.02 5.46 -4.06
N MET A 79 -12.86 4.83 -4.32
CA MET A 79 -11.55 5.32 -3.87
C MET A 79 -11.26 6.72 -4.39
N ALA A 80 -11.41 6.94 -5.71
CA ALA A 80 -11.26 8.25 -6.32
C ALA A 80 -12.22 9.32 -5.76
N ALA A 81 -13.44 8.94 -5.40
CA ALA A 81 -14.39 9.84 -4.75
C ALA A 81 -13.94 10.22 -3.33
N GLN A 82 -13.40 9.27 -2.55
CA GLN A 82 -12.82 9.57 -1.24
C GLN A 82 -11.58 10.45 -1.35
N PHE A 83 -10.67 10.14 -2.28
CA PHE A 83 -9.51 10.98 -2.56
C PHE A 83 -9.93 12.43 -2.78
N ARG A 84 -10.91 12.68 -3.66
CA ARG A 84 -11.37 14.05 -3.96
C ARG A 84 -12.00 14.75 -2.76
N ARG A 85 -12.61 14.00 -1.83
CA ARG A 85 -13.14 14.56 -0.58
C ARG A 85 -12.02 14.96 0.38
N GLY A 86 -11.00 14.11 0.54
CA GLY A 86 -9.87 14.38 1.45
C GLY A 86 -8.86 15.38 0.89
N HIS A 87 -8.69 15.41 -0.43
CA HIS A 87 -7.64 16.17 -1.12
C HIS A 87 -8.19 16.94 -2.33
N PRO A 88 -9.17 17.85 -2.16
CA PRO A 88 -9.83 18.54 -3.27
C PRO A 88 -8.88 19.40 -4.14
N GLY A 89 -7.70 19.77 -3.60
CA GLY A 89 -6.67 20.53 -4.32
C GLY A 89 -5.65 19.68 -5.09
N LEU A 90 -5.63 18.36 -4.90
CA LEU A 90 -4.67 17.47 -5.57
C LEU A 90 -5.26 16.88 -6.86
N PRO A 91 -4.52 16.89 -7.98
CA PRO A 91 -5.04 16.38 -9.24
C PRO A 91 -5.11 14.85 -9.23
N LEU A 92 -6.21 14.33 -9.78
CA LEU A 92 -6.49 12.90 -9.87
C LEU A 92 -7.07 12.57 -11.24
N VAL A 93 -6.48 11.58 -11.91
CA VAL A 93 -7.03 10.97 -13.13
C VAL A 93 -7.43 9.51 -12.89
N ARG A 94 -8.42 9.05 -13.66
CA ARG A 94 -8.86 7.65 -13.65
C ARG A 94 -7.94 6.87 -14.59
N GLY A 95 -7.33 5.79 -14.12
CA GLY A 95 -6.44 4.95 -14.92
C GLY A 95 -5.92 3.73 -14.17
N SER A 96 -5.29 2.79 -14.88
CA SER A 96 -4.63 1.62 -14.30
C SER A 96 -3.11 1.72 -14.48
N GLY A 97 -2.34 1.08 -13.60
CA GLY A 97 -0.90 0.94 -13.77
C GLY A 97 -0.50 0.15 -15.03
N ASP A 98 -1.39 -0.71 -15.53
CA ASP A 98 -1.17 -1.51 -16.75
C ASP A 98 -1.35 -0.70 -18.05
N ALA A 99 -1.98 0.48 -17.96
CA ALA A 99 -2.25 1.38 -19.09
C ALA A 99 -2.47 2.80 -18.55
N LEU A 100 -1.37 3.54 -18.37
CA LEU A 100 -1.38 4.87 -17.82
C LEU A 100 -1.89 5.87 -18.87
N PRO A 101 -2.91 6.69 -18.56
CA PRO A 101 -3.46 7.69 -19.48
C PRO A 101 -2.58 8.96 -19.55
N LEU A 102 -1.28 8.77 -19.70
CA LEU A 102 -0.24 9.79 -19.60
C LEU A 102 0.70 9.74 -20.81
N ALA A 103 1.25 10.89 -21.19
CA ALA A 103 2.29 10.96 -22.21
C ALA A 103 3.58 10.28 -21.76
N SER A 104 4.42 9.89 -22.72
CA SER A 104 5.74 9.33 -22.44
C SER A 104 6.69 10.39 -21.86
N ALA A 105 7.68 9.96 -21.08
CA ALA A 105 8.75 10.79 -20.52
C ALA A 105 8.27 12.07 -19.80
N CYS A 106 7.12 12.00 -19.11
CA CYS A 106 6.50 13.16 -18.46
C CYS A 106 6.77 13.22 -16.95
N ALA A 107 7.26 12.14 -16.35
CA ALA A 107 7.42 11.98 -14.91
C ALA A 107 8.88 11.83 -14.48
N ASP A 108 9.16 12.34 -13.28
CA ASP A 108 10.41 12.19 -12.56
C ASP A 108 10.41 10.92 -11.71
N PHE A 109 9.27 10.66 -11.09
CA PHE A 109 9.00 9.45 -10.32
C PHE A 109 7.66 8.85 -10.72
N VAL A 110 7.59 7.53 -10.67
CA VAL A 110 6.34 6.77 -10.64
C VAL A 110 6.35 6.00 -9.33
N THR A 111 5.30 6.15 -8.54
CA THR A 111 5.19 5.54 -7.21
C THR A 111 4.01 4.59 -7.12
N TYR A 112 4.20 3.50 -6.39
CA TYR A 112 3.14 2.55 -6.03
C TYR A 112 3.22 2.25 -4.54
N ALA A 113 2.27 2.79 -3.77
CA ALA A 113 2.14 2.57 -2.34
C ALA A 113 1.11 1.47 -2.07
N GLN A 114 1.55 0.27 -1.70
CA GLN A 114 0.70 -0.92 -1.50
C GLN A 114 -0.10 -1.35 -2.73
N SER A 115 0.17 -0.81 -3.92
CA SER A 115 -0.71 -0.96 -5.09
C SER A 115 -0.13 -1.82 -6.21
N TRP A 116 1.19 -2.04 -6.23
CA TRP A 116 1.86 -2.71 -7.36
C TRP A 116 1.37 -4.15 -7.61
N HIS A 117 1.05 -4.90 -6.56
CA HIS A 117 0.57 -6.29 -6.66
C HIS A 117 -0.82 -6.45 -7.30
N TRP A 118 -1.52 -5.33 -7.58
CA TRP A 118 -2.77 -5.34 -8.35
C TRP A 118 -2.56 -5.20 -9.85
N THR A 119 -1.33 -4.91 -10.28
CA THR A 119 -0.96 -4.76 -11.69
C THR A 119 -0.44 -6.07 -12.28
N ASP A 120 -0.39 -6.16 -13.59
CA ASP A 120 0.35 -7.18 -14.31
C ASP A 120 1.72 -6.63 -14.69
N PRO A 121 2.83 -7.10 -14.08
CA PRO A 121 4.18 -6.63 -14.40
C PRO A 121 4.54 -6.69 -15.90
N ALA A 122 3.92 -7.58 -16.67
CA ALA A 122 4.13 -7.64 -18.13
C ALA A 122 3.63 -6.37 -18.85
N HIS A 123 2.68 -5.65 -18.27
CA HIS A 123 2.09 -4.41 -18.78
C HIS A 123 2.57 -3.19 -17.99
N SER A 124 2.60 -3.28 -16.65
CA SER A 124 2.92 -2.14 -15.78
C SER A 124 4.40 -1.74 -15.81
N VAL A 125 5.33 -2.68 -15.98
CA VAL A 125 6.77 -2.34 -16.13
C VAL A 125 7.00 -1.52 -17.41
N PRO A 126 6.55 -1.94 -18.62
CA PRO A 126 6.63 -1.11 -19.82
C PRO A 126 5.96 0.26 -19.67
N GLU A 127 4.79 0.34 -19.04
CA GLU A 127 4.08 1.61 -18.85
C GLU A 127 4.81 2.56 -17.90
N ALA A 128 5.33 2.06 -16.78
CA ALA A 128 6.15 2.84 -15.86
C ALA A 128 7.40 3.38 -16.57
N LEU A 129 8.11 2.53 -17.31
CA LEU A 129 9.27 2.92 -18.11
C LEU A 129 8.93 3.95 -19.20
N ARG A 130 7.76 3.82 -19.85
CA ARG A 130 7.31 4.74 -20.88
C ARG A 130 7.05 6.14 -20.32
N VAL A 131 6.39 6.22 -19.16
CA VAL A 131 6.00 7.48 -18.53
C VAL A 131 7.18 8.18 -17.84
N LEU A 132 8.14 7.42 -17.31
CA LEU A 132 9.37 7.96 -16.75
C LEU A 132 10.23 8.60 -17.84
N ARG A 133 10.80 9.77 -17.54
CA ARG A 133 11.88 10.38 -18.33
C ARG A 133 13.17 9.57 -18.15
N PRO A 134 14.18 9.71 -19.04
CA PRO A 134 15.52 9.16 -18.79
C PRO A 134 16.09 9.61 -17.43
N GLY A 135 16.68 8.68 -16.66
CA GLY A 135 17.05 8.90 -15.26
C GLY A 135 15.86 9.13 -14.28
N GLY A 136 14.64 8.77 -14.66
CA GLY A 136 13.47 8.73 -13.77
C GLY A 136 13.52 7.53 -12.81
N ALA A 137 12.74 7.55 -11.74
CA ALA A 137 12.72 6.48 -10.75
C ALA A 137 11.34 5.84 -10.57
N LEU A 138 11.29 4.50 -10.60
CA LEU A 138 10.15 3.72 -10.15
C LEU A 138 10.38 3.35 -8.68
N ALA A 139 9.47 3.78 -7.80
CA ALA A 139 9.51 3.45 -6.37
C ALA A 139 8.25 2.67 -5.96
N LEU A 140 8.45 1.48 -5.41
CA LEU A 140 7.39 0.58 -4.95
C LEU A 140 7.57 0.36 -3.46
N TRP A 141 6.50 0.45 -2.67
CA TRP A 141 6.62 0.13 -1.25
C TRP A 141 5.36 -0.43 -0.60
N TRP A 142 5.57 -1.17 0.48
CA TRP A 142 4.52 -1.84 1.25
C TRP A 142 4.80 -1.72 2.75
N ASN A 143 3.78 -1.38 3.55
CA ASN A 143 3.84 -1.67 4.99
C ASN A 143 3.57 -3.16 5.17
N THR A 144 4.54 -3.89 5.70
CA THR A 144 4.40 -5.30 6.09
C THR A 144 4.37 -5.42 7.62
N THR A 145 3.82 -6.52 8.12
CA THR A 145 3.76 -6.80 9.55
C THR A 145 5.02 -7.54 9.99
N PRO A 146 5.86 -6.97 10.88
CA PRO A 146 7.06 -7.63 11.38
C PRO A 146 6.69 -8.80 12.30
N LEU A 147 7.12 -10.01 11.93
CA LEU A 147 6.81 -11.26 12.64
C LEU A 147 7.83 -11.60 13.73
N ASP A 148 8.91 -10.82 13.89
CA ASP A 148 9.81 -10.89 15.04
C ASP A 148 9.16 -10.37 16.34
N ILE A 149 8.00 -9.71 16.22
CA ILE A 149 7.20 -9.24 17.36
C ILE A 149 6.18 -10.33 17.74
N PRO A 150 6.22 -10.89 18.98
CA PRO A 150 5.41 -12.06 19.33
C PRO A 150 3.91 -11.91 19.15
N TRP A 151 3.34 -10.75 19.52
CA TRP A 151 1.90 -10.54 19.41
C TRP A 151 1.45 -10.36 17.95
N HIS A 152 2.31 -9.80 17.08
CA HIS A 152 2.07 -9.77 15.64
C HIS A 152 2.06 -11.17 15.04
N ALA A 153 3.07 -11.99 15.34
CA ALA A 153 3.16 -13.36 14.87
C ALA A 153 1.92 -14.18 15.28
N ALA A 154 1.54 -14.07 16.55
CA ALA A 154 0.35 -14.74 17.06
C ALA A 154 -0.94 -14.25 16.38
N GLN A 155 -1.10 -12.94 16.13
CA GLN A 155 -2.26 -12.41 15.41
C GLN A 155 -2.30 -12.87 13.95
N ALA A 156 -1.16 -12.82 13.26
CA ALA A 156 -1.03 -13.27 11.89
C ALA A 156 -1.42 -14.76 11.75
N GLU A 157 -0.98 -15.61 12.69
CA GLU A 157 -1.35 -17.02 12.74
C GLU A 157 -2.86 -17.21 12.93
N ARG A 158 -3.50 -16.46 13.83
CA ARG A 158 -4.95 -16.53 14.04
C ARG A 158 -5.75 -16.09 12.81
N ILE A 159 -5.33 -15.00 12.16
CA ILE A 159 -5.93 -14.54 10.90
C ILE A 159 -5.78 -15.62 9.82
N ALA A 160 -4.57 -16.18 9.68
CA ALA A 160 -4.28 -17.21 8.68
C ALA A 160 -5.06 -18.49 8.91
N HIS A 161 -5.18 -18.94 10.17
CA HIS A 161 -5.96 -20.11 10.55
C HIS A 161 -7.45 -19.93 10.23
N ARG A 162 -8.00 -18.73 10.48
CA ARG A 162 -9.44 -18.47 10.29
C ARG A 162 -9.82 -18.21 8.84
N PHE A 163 -8.99 -17.48 8.09
CA PHE A 163 -9.36 -16.95 6.78
C PHE A 163 -8.45 -17.41 5.64
N GLY A 164 -7.40 -18.18 5.93
CA GLY A 164 -6.34 -18.52 4.99
C GLY A 164 -5.22 -17.49 4.99
N PRO A 165 -4.09 -17.79 4.32
CA PRO A 165 -2.91 -16.93 4.34
C PRO A 165 -3.22 -15.52 3.83
N HIS A 166 -2.74 -14.51 4.56
CA HIS A 166 -2.96 -13.10 4.25
C HIS A 166 -1.79 -12.54 3.43
N PRO A 167 -2.00 -11.99 2.22
CA PRO A 167 -0.89 -11.50 1.38
C PRO A 167 -0.04 -10.38 2.00
N ALA A 168 -0.62 -9.53 2.86
CA ALA A 168 0.13 -8.50 3.59
C ALA A 168 0.89 -9.01 4.82
N VAL A 169 0.74 -10.30 5.16
CA VAL A 169 1.63 -11.01 6.07
C VAL A 169 2.65 -11.68 5.15
N ASP A 170 3.65 -10.90 4.74
CA ASP A 170 4.75 -11.46 3.97
C ASP A 170 5.63 -12.24 4.95
N HIS A 171 5.67 -13.56 4.78
CA HIS A 171 6.18 -14.48 5.80
C HIS A 171 7.71 -14.48 5.93
N ASP A 172 8.45 -13.75 5.08
CA ASP A 172 9.85 -14.13 4.82
C ASP A 172 10.85 -12.98 4.68
N GLY A 173 10.46 -11.72 4.52
CA GLY A 173 11.42 -10.62 4.28
C GLY A 173 12.42 -10.91 3.14
N SER A 174 12.08 -11.82 2.20
CA SER A 174 13.05 -12.56 1.38
C SER A 174 13.28 -11.99 -0.02
N GLY A 175 12.68 -10.83 -0.33
CA GLY A 175 12.78 -10.24 -1.67
C GLY A 175 11.78 -10.81 -2.68
N ALA A 176 10.72 -11.49 -2.23
CA ALA A 176 9.59 -11.91 -3.07
C ALA A 176 8.98 -10.72 -3.83
N HIS A 177 8.85 -9.56 -3.18
CA HIS A 177 8.39 -8.33 -3.80
C HIS A 177 9.29 -7.88 -4.97
N ALA A 178 10.62 -8.01 -4.87
CA ALA A 178 11.54 -7.59 -5.94
C ALA A 178 11.50 -8.54 -7.15
N ALA A 179 11.42 -9.86 -6.90
CA ALA A 179 11.31 -10.86 -7.96
C ALA A 179 9.95 -10.82 -8.68
N LEU A 180 8.88 -10.48 -7.95
CA LEU A 180 7.54 -10.23 -8.50
C LEU A 180 7.40 -8.84 -9.13
N ALA A 181 8.21 -7.87 -8.70
CA ALA A 181 8.13 -6.50 -9.20
C ALA A 181 8.51 -6.40 -10.68
N ASP A 182 9.56 -7.11 -11.09
CA ASP A 182 9.93 -7.21 -12.50
C ASP A 182 10.44 -8.61 -12.86
N PRO A 183 9.53 -9.53 -13.21
CA PRO A 183 9.89 -10.86 -13.68
C PRO A 183 10.79 -10.83 -14.92
N SER A 184 10.76 -9.73 -15.69
CA SER A 184 11.58 -9.55 -16.89
C SER A 184 13.00 -9.07 -16.61
N ARG A 185 13.32 -8.71 -15.35
CA ARG A 185 14.63 -8.22 -14.87
C ARG A 185 15.22 -7.09 -15.71
N ARG A 186 14.36 -6.24 -16.28
CA ARG A 186 14.75 -5.01 -17.00
C ARG A 186 15.19 -3.92 -16.04
N LEU A 187 14.67 -3.93 -14.82
CA LEU A 187 14.95 -2.96 -13.78
C LEU A 187 15.92 -3.54 -12.73
N ALA A 188 16.95 -2.76 -12.40
CA ALA A 188 17.86 -3.05 -11.31
C ALA A 188 17.32 -2.39 -10.03
N PHE A 189 16.51 -3.13 -9.26
CA PHE A 189 15.96 -2.61 -8.00
C PHE A 189 17.01 -2.63 -6.88
N SER A 190 17.13 -1.50 -6.20
CA SER A 190 17.70 -1.40 -4.86
C SER A 190 16.59 -1.60 -3.83
N ARG A 191 16.85 -2.41 -2.80
CA ARG A 191 15.90 -2.71 -1.71
C ARG A 191 16.36 -2.10 -0.38
N ARG A 192 15.43 -1.51 0.37
CA ARG A 192 15.62 -1.06 1.75
C ARG A 192 14.38 -1.36 2.58
N GLU A 193 14.59 -1.64 3.86
CA GLU A 193 13.51 -1.78 4.84
C GLU A 193 13.57 -0.60 5.81
N VAL A 194 12.43 0.03 6.05
CA VAL A 194 12.29 1.16 7.00
C VAL A 194 11.28 0.77 8.07
N ARG A 195 11.77 0.41 9.26
CA ARG A 195 10.92 0.09 10.40
C ARG A 195 10.35 1.35 11.04
N TRP A 196 9.06 1.33 11.36
CA TRP A 196 8.39 2.40 12.08
C TRP A 196 7.22 1.89 12.91
N SER A 197 6.76 2.67 13.89
CA SER A 197 5.58 2.34 14.67
C SER A 197 4.66 3.55 14.85
N ARG A 198 3.40 3.26 15.18
CA ARG A 198 2.40 4.25 15.63
C ARG A 198 1.61 3.70 16.81
N ARG A 199 1.13 4.60 17.66
CA ARG A 199 0.21 4.24 18.76
C ARG A 199 -1.20 4.66 18.39
N VAL A 200 -2.13 3.71 18.40
CA VAL A 200 -3.53 3.93 18.02
C VAL A 200 -4.47 3.33 19.05
N PRO A 201 -5.69 3.88 19.22
CA PRO A 201 -6.72 3.21 20.00
C PRO A 201 -7.00 1.80 19.43
N LEU A 202 -7.27 0.83 20.31
CA LEU A 202 -7.58 -0.56 19.91
C LEU A 202 -8.69 -0.64 18.86
N ALA A 203 -9.72 0.21 18.97
CA ALA A 203 -10.80 0.27 17.99
C ALA A 203 -10.30 0.63 16.57
N VAL A 204 -9.28 1.49 16.46
CA VAL A 204 -8.66 1.86 15.16
C VAL A 204 -7.85 0.70 14.60
N HIS A 205 -7.10 -0.01 15.44
CA HIS A 205 -6.37 -1.22 15.03
C HIS A 205 -7.32 -2.31 14.50
N LEU A 206 -8.41 -2.59 15.22
CA LEU A 206 -9.41 -3.56 14.78
C LEU A 206 -10.10 -3.13 13.48
N ALA A 207 -10.40 -1.84 13.32
CA ALA A 207 -10.97 -1.30 12.08
C ALA A 207 -9.98 -1.37 10.90
N ASN A 208 -8.68 -1.19 11.15
CA ASN A 208 -7.63 -1.39 10.16
C ASN A 208 -7.63 -2.85 9.67
N ILE A 209 -7.64 -3.83 10.59
CA ILE A 209 -7.78 -5.26 10.26
C ILE A 209 -9.05 -5.52 9.44
N GLY A 210 -10.18 -4.96 9.85
CA GLY A 210 -11.46 -5.07 9.16
C GLY A 210 -11.45 -4.50 7.72
N SER A 211 -10.54 -3.58 7.41
CA SER A 211 -10.38 -3.00 6.07
C SER A 211 -9.59 -3.88 5.10
N HIS A 212 -9.08 -5.02 5.55
CA HIS A 212 -8.34 -5.95 4.71
C HIS A 212 -9.30 -6.75 3.83
N SER A 213 -8.95 -6.88 2.54
CA SER A 213 -9.79 -7.55 1.54
C SER A 213 -10.16 -9.00 1.91
N LEU A 214 -9.34 -9.67 2.72
CA LEU A 214 -9.58 -11.00 3.25
C LEU A 214 -10.83 -11.07 4.15
N LEU A 215 -11.09 -10.02 4.94
CA LEU A 215 -12.24 -9.91 5.82
C LEU A 215 -13.45 -9.31 5.08
N LEU A 216 -13.23 -8.40 4.13
CA LEU A 216 -14.30 -7.75 3.35
C LEU A 216 -15.10 -8.72 2.46
N VAL A 217 -14.54 -9.89 2.12
CA VAL A 217 -15.23 -10.93 1.33
C VAL A 217 -15.97 -11.96 2.20
N GLN A 218 -15.88 -11.86 3.53
CA GLN A 218 -16.56 -12.76 4.46
C GLN A 218 -18.00 -12.30 4.73
N SER A 219 -18.82 -13.19 5.29
CA SER A 219 -20.12 -12.77 5.81
C SER A 219 -19.93 -11.78 6.97
N PRO A 220 -20.77 -10.73 7.09
CA PRO A 220 -20.62 -9.71 8.13
C PRO A 220 -20.55 -10.28 9.56
N GLY A 221 -21.28 -11.36 9.84
CA GLY A 221 -21.28 -12.01 11.17
C GLY A 221 -19.97 -12.74 11.50
N ALA A 222 -19.31 -13.36 10.51
CA ALA A 222 -18.05 -14.07 10.73
C ALA A 222 -16.89 -13.11 10.99
N ALA A 223 -16.85 -11.99 10.27
CA ALA A 223 -15.86 -10.93 10.49
C ALA A 223 -16.04 -10.26 11.86
N ALA A 224 -17.28 -9.95 12.24
CA ALA A 224 -17.57 -9.33 13.55
C ALA A 224 -17.16 -10.23 14.72
N ALA A 225 -17.52 -11.52 14.69
CA ALA A 225 -17.15 -12.46 15.74
C ALA A 225 -15.63 -12.57 15.92
N PHE A 226 -14.88 -12.63 14.82
CA PHE A 226 -13.41 -12.64 14.87
C PHE A 226 -12.84 -11.34 15.46
N LEU A 227 -13.36 -10.18 15.08
CA LEU A 227 -12.88 -8.90 15.61
C LEU A 227 -13.18 -8.72 17.11
N ASP A 228 -14.27 -9.30 17.60
CA ASP A 228 -14.57 -9.34 19.04
C ASP A 228 -13.62 -10.29 19.79
N GLU A 229 -13.31 -11.48 19.24
CA GLU A 229 -12.28 -12.38 19.77
C GLU A 229 -10.91 -11.68 19.83
N GLU A 230 -10.50 -10.98 18.77
CA GLU A 230 -9.24 -10.23 18.74
C GLU A 230 -9.22 -9.09 19.76
N ARG A 231 -10.36 -8.42 20.00
CA ARG A 231 -10.43 -7.35 21.01
C ARG A 231 -10.05 -7.86 22.40
N GLU A 232 -10.62 -8.98 22.82
CA GLU A 232 -10.35 -9.57 24.15
C GLU A 232 -8.88 -9.96 24.30
N LEU A 233 -8.30 -10.61 23.28
CA LEU A 233 -6.89 -11.00 23.27
C LEU A 233 -5.94 -9.79 23.32
N LEU A 234 -6.25 -8.75 22.54
CA LEU A 234 -5.45 -7.54 22.49
C LEU A 234 -5.58 -6.71 23.76
N LEU A 235 -6.72 -6.68 24.44
CA LEU A 235 -6.85 -6.03 25.76
C LEU A 235 -6.00 -6.74 26.83
N GLY A 236 -5.80 -8.06 26.72
CA GLY A 236 -4.84 -8.77 27.55
C GLY A 236 -3.39 -8.32 27.33
N THR A 237 -3.05 -7.90 26.11
CA THR A 237 -1.69 -7.44 25.73
C THR A 237 -1.50 -5.94 25.94
N PHE A 238 -2.55 -5.16 25.70
CA PHE A 238 -2.62 -3.70 25.77
C PHE A 238 -3.78 -3.27 26.70
N PRO A 239 -3.62 -3.38 28.03
CA PRO A 239 -4.70 -3.13 28.98
C PRO A 239 -5.20 -1.67 29.02
N ASP A 240 -4.39 -0.72 28.54
CA ASP A 240 -4.77 0.70 28.41
C ASP A 240 -5.61 0.98 27.15
N GLY A 241 -5.85 -0.04 26.31
CA GLY A 241 -6.60 0.08 25.07
C GLY A 241 -5.84 0.83 23.97
N VAL A 242 -4.53 1.02 24.09
CA VAL A 242 -3.68 1.66 23.08
C VAL A 242 -2.71 0.63 22.51
N VAL A 243 -2.89 0.32 21.23
CA VAL A 243 -2.04 -0.63 20.50
C VAL A 243 -0.87 0.12 19.88
N GLU A 244 0.35 -0.38 20.10
CA GLU A 244 1.52 0.03 19.34
C GLU A 244 1.63 -0.84 18.09
N GLU A 245 1.23 -0.32 16.94
CA GLU A 245 1.37 -1.00 15.65
C GLU A 245 2.76 -0.72 15.08
N THR A 246 3.53 -1.79 14.81
CA THR A 246 4.84 -1.68 14.16
C THR A 246 4.74 -2.21 12.73
N TYR A 247 5.44 -1.57 11.81
CA TYR A 247 5.49 -1.95 10.40
C TYR A 247 6.93 -1.91 9.90
N ASP A 248 7.24 -2.81 8.98
CA ASP A 248 8.42 -2.67 8.12
C ASP A 248 7.95 -2.17 6.76
N VAL A 249 8.46 -1.01 6.34
CA VAL A 249 8.24 -0.57 4.96
C VAL A 249 9.27 -1.27 4.08
N ASP A 250 8.85 -2.24 3.28
CA ASP A 250 9.69 -2.80 2.23
C ASP A 250 9.66 -1.85 1.04
N LEU A 251 10.80 -1.25 0.69
CA LEU A 251 10.96 -0.27 -0.37
C LEU A 251 11.86 -0.83 -1.47
N LEU A 252 11.38 -0.74 -2.70
CA LEU A 252 12.12 -1.02 -3.92
C LEU A 252 12.22 0.25 -4.76
N VAL A 253 13.43 0.60 -5.21
CA VAL A 253 13.66 1.72 -6.13
C VAL A 253 14.52 1.26 -7.29
N ALA A 254 14.08 1.53 -8.52
CA ALA A 254 14.88 1.35 -9.72
C ALA A 254 14.89 2.64 -10.53
N THR A 255 16.07 3.01 -11.04
CA THR A 255 16.23 4.14 -11.95
C THR A 255 16.22 3.65 -13.39
N THR A 256 15.56 4.40 -14.27
CA THR A 256 15.63 4.13 -15.71
C THR A 256 17.01 4.49 -16.22
N PRO A 257 17.55 3.75 -17.20
CA PRO A 257 18.79 4.10 -17.89
C PRO A 257 18.82 5.52 -18.46
#